data_AF-A0A964LBS6-F1
#
_entry.id   AF-A0A964LBS6-F1
#
_cell.length_a   1.000
_cell.length_b   1.000
_cell.length_c   1.000
_cell.angle_alpha   90.00
_cell.angle_beta   90.00
_cell.angle_gamma   90.00
#
_symmetry.space_group_name_H-M   'P 1'
#
loop_
_entity.id
_entity.type
_entity.pdbx_description
1 polymer ?
#
loop_
_entity_poly.entity_id
_entity_poly.type
_entity_poly.pdbx_seq_one_letter_code
_entity_poly.pdbx_strand_id
1 'polypeptide(L)'
;MQSILSRWFLFGLLAGWALSHTTVFGQTGVAGAAAPVQEKKAASASSIDKLREGLDKKITIDFVGQSIVEVLNHFRDKTGLPINIDQTAIMQMGVGIDQPIGQVEIKAKDEKAGVVLRKFLNSYNLSSVIFEDALLITTEDTAVFRQFRQRVSVNVDDAPFNKTMQDLARARGINLVIDRSLDKEKVNGPVSLQVEDTGIETALRLLAEQAGLKAVRMGNVMFITTAAKAKTIREEEQHQFDNPFNPNVPGVIRGGFGGGFGGIAMPTRVAPGGIPQLVPPDLPVPPPQKGQPDVPPVKKGASTPGSTSTSPQQRPAVEAPPVPRRDQ
;
A
#
# COMPACT_ATOMS: atom_id res chain seq x y z
N MET A 1 -47.17 -29.19 14.90
CA MET A 1 -46.93 -28.65 16.27
C MET A 1 -45.89 -27.55 16.16
N GLN A 2 -46.37 -26.40 15.69
CA GLN A 2 -45.64 -25.14 15.65
C GLN A 2 -45.95 -24.34 16.92
N SER A 3 -45.05 -23.40 17.23
CA SER A 3 -45.26 -22.15 17.95
C SER A 3 -45.54 -22.17 19.46
N ILE A 4 -44.50 -22.26 20.31
CA ILE A 4 -44.47 -21.60 21.63
C ILE A 4 -43.01 -21.34 22.07
N LEU A 5 -42.30 -20.35 21.53
CA LEU A 5 -41.01 -19.90 22.12
C LEU A 5 -40.55 -18.50 21.64
N SER A 6 -41.49 -17.60 21.32
CA SER A 6 -41.19 -16.25 20.82
C SER A 6 -42.10 -15.20 21.43
N ARG A 7 -42.02 -14.96 22.75
CA ARG A 7 -42.80 -13.89 23.41
C ARG A 7 -42.14 -13.15 24.59
N TRP A 8 -40.85 -13.37 24.85
CA TRP A 8 -40.18 -12.77 26.03
C TRP A 8 -39.03 -11.79 25.75
N PHE A 9 -38.77 -11.42 24.49
CA PHE A 9 -37.65 -10.52 24.16
C PHE A 9 -38.07 -9.19 23.48
N LEU A 10 -39.33 -8.77 23.63
CA LEU A 10 -39.87 -7.59 22.96
C LEU A 10 -40.43 -6.52 23.92
N PHE A 11 -39.85 -6.39 25.13
CA PHE A 11 -40.26 -5.38 26.13
C PHE A 11 -39.11 -4.58 26.77
N GLY A 12 -37.89 -4.65 26.23
CA GLY A 12 -36.70 -3.97 26.78
C GLY A 12 -36.07 -2.91 25.87
N LEU A 13 -36.83 -2.22 25.03
CA LEU A 13 -36.29 -1.30 24.02
C LEU A 13 -37.11 0.00 23.89
N LEU A 14 -37.22 0.77 24.99
CA LEU A 14 -37.82 2.12 24.95
C LEU A 14 -37.53 3.03 26.17
N ALA A 15 -36.36 2.94 26.82
CA ALA A 15 -36.05 3.81 27.96
C ALA A 15 -34.54 4.09 28.14
N GLY A 16 -33.88 4.68 27.14
CA GLY A 16 -32.45 5.02 27.28
C GLY A 16 -31.86 5.98 26.25
N TRP A 17 -32.65 6.89 25.69
CA TRP A 17 -32.19 7.93 24.74
C TRP A 17 -32.65 9.33 25.16
N ALA A 18 -32.51 9.65 26.45
CA ALA A 18 -32.73 11.00 26.95
C ALA A 18 -31.78 11.23 28.12
N LEU A 19 -30.60 11.81 27.85
CA LEU A 19 -29.74 12.58 28.78
C LEU A 19 -28.31 12.65 28.21
N SER A 20 -28.01 13.65 27.38
CA SER A 20 -26.72 14.39 27.39
C SER A 20 -26.64 15.50 26.32
N HIS A 21 -27.45 16.55 26.48
CA HIS A 21 -27.17 17.87 25.90
C HIS A 21 -27.31 18.94 26.98
N THR A 22 -26.27 19.12 27.79
CA THR A 22 -25.96 20.34 28.58
C THR A 22 -24.45 20.21 28.85
N THR A 23 -23.57 21.15 28.51
CA THR A 23 -23.49 22.51 29.03
C THR A 23 -22.61 23.36 28.10
N VAL A 24 -23.17 24.43 27.55
CA VAL A 24 -22.43 25.63 27.12
C VAL A 24 -22.83 26.71 28.11
N PHE A 25 -21.97 27.00 29.08
CA PHE A 25 -22.10 28.19 29.93
C PHE A 25 -20.71 28.73 30.23
N GLY A 26 -20.56 30.03 30.00
CA GLY A 26 -19.30 30.76 29.99
C GLY A 26 -18.64 30.87 31.36
N GLN A 27 -17.31 30.91 31.32
CA GLN A 27 -16.48 31.37 32.42
C GLN A 27 -15.32 32.20 31.85
N THR A 28 -15.59 33.49 31.68
CA THR A 28 -14.56 34.54 31.65
C THR A 28 -14.02 34.68 33.07
N GLY A 29 -12.86 34.10 33.33
CA GLY A 29 -12.18 34.14 34.63
C GLY A 29 -10.68 33.93 34.46
N VAL A 30 -9.92 34.90 34.94
CA VAL A 30 -8.50 35.15 34.75
C VAL A 30 -7.65 34.24 35.67
N ALA A 31 -6.38 34.02 35.28
CA ALA A 31 -5.26 33.49 36.07
C ALA A 31 -5.06 31.96 36.18
N GLY A 32 -4.30 31.42 35.23
CA GLY A 32 -2.97 30.84 35.52
C GLY A 32 -2.88 29.60 36.41
N ALA A 33 -3.52 28.50 36.04
CA ALA A 33 -3.15 27.17 36.52
C ALA A 33 -3.07 26.22 35.32
N ALA A 34 -1.88 25.65 35.10
CA ALA A 34 -1.61 24.71 34.01
C ALA A 34 -2.46 23.44 34.20
N ALA A 35 -3.56 23.35 33.46
CA ALA A 35 -4.41 22.17 33.42
C ALA A 35 -3.63 21.02 32.76
N PRO A 36 -3.72 19.79 33.31
CA PRO A 36 -3.06 18.62 32.74
C PRO A 36 -3.63 18.34 31.35
N VAL A 37 -2.76 18.34 30.35
CA VAL A 37 -3.05 17.94 28.98
C VAL A 37 -3.44 16.46 29.00
N GLN A 38 -4.74 16.16 29.05
CA GLN A 38 -5.23 14.79 28.89
C GLN A 38 -4.93 14.32 27.46
N GLU A 39 -3.90 13.49 27.36
CA GLU A 39 -3.44 12.81 26.16
C GLU A 39 -4.58 12.01 25.50
N LYS A 40 -5.03 12.46 24.32
CA LYS A 40 -6.02 11.82 23.44
C LYS A 40 -5.52 10.49 22.80
N LYS A 41 -4.83 9.63 23.57
CA LYS A 41 -4.02 8.52 23.02
C LYS A 41 -4.76 7.19 22.80
N ALA A 42 -6.04 7.07 23.17
CA ALA A 42 -6.75 5.79 23.13
C ALA A 42 -7.67 5.56 21.90
N ALA A 43 -7.86 6.55 21.02
CA ALA A 43 -8.85 6.45 19.94
C ALA A 43 -8.36 5.68 18.69
N SER A 44 -7.05 5.65 18.42
CA SER A 44 -6.51 5.13 17.14
C SER A 44 -6.54 3.60 17.01
N ALA A 45 -6.48 2.86 18.12
CA ALA A 45 -6.58 1.40 18.08
C ALA A 45 -7.96 0.94 17.56
N SER A 46 -9.02 1.72 17.84
CA SER A 46 -10.37 1.40 17.38
C SER A 46 -10.58 1.58 15.87
N SER A 47 -9.81 2.47 15.23
CA SER A 47 -9.99 2.77 13.79
C SER A 47 -9.51 1.63 12.91
N ILE A 48 -8.36 1.03 13.23
CA ILE A 48 -7.75 -0.04 12.43
C ILE A 48 -8.57 -1.32 12.52
N ASP A 49 -9.12 -1.63 13.69
CA ASP A 49 -9.97 -2.80 13.84
C ASP A 49 -11.27 -2.65 13.04
N LYS A 50 -11.84 -1.44 12.94
CA LYS A 50 -12.95 -1.15 12.02
C LYS A 50 -12.56 -1.34 10.55
N LEU A 51 -11.35 -0.94 10.16
CA LEU A 51 -10.84 -1.18 8.80
C LEU A 51 -10.75 -2.68 8.50
N ARG A 52 -10.20 -3.46 9.43
CA ARG A 52 -10.11 -4.93 9.30
C ARG A 52 -11.48 -5.58 9.23
N GLU A 53 -12.39 -5.20 10.12
CA GLU A 53 -13.75 -5.70 10.12
C GLU A 53 -14.45 -5.37 8.79
N GLY A 54 -14.29 -4.14 8.29
CA GLY A 54 -14.83 -3.75 6.99
C GLY A 54 -14.24 -4.51 5.81
N LEU A 55 -12.95 -4.89 5.88
CA LEU A 55 -12.31 -5.76 4.89
C LEU A 55 -12.76 -7.24 5.01
N ASP A 56 -13.19 -7.68 6.20
CA ASP A 56 -13.72 -9.02 6.42
C ASP A 56 -15.22 -9.16 6.06
N LYS A 57 -15.93 -8.05 5.85
CA LYS A 57 -17.32 -8.06 5.36
C LYS A 57 -17.40 -8.78 4.02
N LYS A 58 -18.37 -9.68 3.89
CA LYS A 58 -18.64 -10.36 2.62
C LYS A 58 -19.45 -9.45 1.71
N ILE A 59 -19.05 -9.34 0.45
CA ILE A 59 -19.68 -8.49 -0.54
C ILE A 59 -19.92 -9.27 -1.84
N THR A 60 -20.97 -8.89 -2.55
CA THR A 60 -21.27 -9.38 -3.89
C THR A 60 -21.14 -8.21 -4.86
N ILE A 61 -20.28 -8.39 -5.86
CA ILE A 61 -19.89 -7.38 -6.82
C ILE A 61 -19.81 -8.01 -8.21
N ASP A 62 -20.36 -7.29 -9.19
CA ASP A 62 -20.23 -7.61 -10.61
C ASP A 62 -19.83 -6.31 -11.32
N PHE A 63 -18.55 -6.20 -11.67
CA PHE A 63 -18.02 -5.05 -12.40
C PHE A 63 -17.52 -5.49 -13.77
N VAL A 64 -17.94 -4.74 -14.79
CA VAL A 64 -17.52 -4.93 -16.18
C VAL A 64 -17.18 -3.56 -16.77
N GLY A 65 -15.90 -3.32 -17.07
CA GLY A 65 -15.45 -2.15 -17.85
C GLY A 65 -15.57 -0.78 -17.17
N GLN A 66 -15.57 -0.73 -15.83
CA GLN A 66 -15.60 0.52 -15.06
C GLN A 66 -14.20 1.06 -14.79
N SER A 67 -14.10 2.37 -14.57
CA SER A 67 -12.84 3.01 -14.15
C SER A 67 -12.44 2.56 -12.74
N ILE A 68 -11.13 2.66 -12.42
CA ILE A 68 -10.63 2.29 -11.08
C ILE A 68 -11.31 3.13 -10.00
N VAL A 69 -11.56 4.41 -10.27
CA VAL A 69 -12.19 5.34 -9.32
C VAL A 69 -13.64 4.94 -9.03
N GLU A 70 -14.42 4.59 -10.04
CA GLU A 70 -15.82 4.15 -9.86
C GLU A 70 -15.91 2.85 -9.05
N VAL A 71 -15.06 1.88 -9.37
CA VAL A 71 -14.98 0.60 -8.63
C VAL A 71 -14.65 0.85 -7.16
N LEU A 72 -13.67 1.71 -6.89
CA LEU A 72 -13.25 2.04 -5.52
C LEU A 72 -14.29 2.86 -4.76
N ASN A 73 -15.02 3.76 -5.43
CA ASN A 73 -16.12 4.51 -4.83
C ASN A 73 -17.28 3.57 -4.47
N HIS A 74 -17.67 2.67 -5.37
CA HIS A 74 -18.69 1.67 -5.06
C HIS A 74 -18.22 0.72 -3.94
N PHE A 75 -16.93 0.38 -3.91
CA PHE A 75 -16.36 -0.42 -2.82
C PHE A 75 -16.40 0.35 -1.49
N ARG A 76 -16.10 1.66 -1.48
CA ARG A 76 -16.24 2.55 -0.32
C ARG A 76 -17.69 2.57 0.16
N ASP A 77 -18.66 2.74 -0.73
CA ASP A 77 -20.09 2.81 -0.37
C ASP A 77 -20.59 1.50 0.24
N LYS A 78 -20.13 0.35 -0.28
CA LYS A 78 -20.51 -0.98 0.22
C LYS A 78 -19.86 -1.32 1.57
N THR A 79 -18.60 -0.94 1.76
CA THR A 79 -17.82 -1.36 2.95
C THR A 79 -17.86 -0.32 4.08
N GLY A 80 -18.08 0.95 3.74
CA GLY A 80 -17.95 2.10 4.63
C GLY A 80 -16.51 2.49 4.94
N LEU A 81 -15.53 1.96 4.19
CA LEU A 81 -14.11 2.18 4.45
C LEU A 81 -13.62 3.50 3.84
N PRO A 82 -12.89 4.34 4.59
CA PRO A 82 -12.18 5.48 4.01
C PRO A 82 -11.04 4.96 3.14
N ILE A 83 -11.10 5.23 1.83
CA ILE A 83 -10.13 4.76 0.83
C ILE A 83 -9.43 5.97 0.24
N ASN A 84 -8.10 6.03 0.29
CA ASN A 84 -7.30 7.08 -0.35
C ASN A 84 -6.50 6.48 -1.49
N ILE A 85 -6.39 7.20 -2.61
CA ILE A 85 -5.64 6.76 -3.78
C ILE A 85 -4.37 7.62 -3.88
N ASP A 86 -3.20 7.00 -3.94
CA ASP A 86 -1.93 7.68 -4.19
C ASP A 86 -1.82 7.98 -5.69
N GLN A 87 -2.46 9.08 -6.11
CA GLN A 87 -2.47 9.51 -7.51
C GLN A 87 -1.05 9.74 -8.05
N THR A 88 -0.11 10.19 -7.19
CA THR A 88 1.26 10.46 -7.62
C THR A 88 1.99 9.17 -8.00
N ALA A 89 1.89 8.13 -7.17
CA ALA A 89 2.51 6.84 -7.45
C ALA A 89 1.90 6.16 -8.70
N ILE A 90 0.58 6.28 -8.89
CA ILE A 90 -0.11 5.68 -10.05
C ILE A 90 0.24 6.42 -11.35
N MET A 91 0.30 7.75 -11.33
CA MET A 91 0.70 8.55 -12.50
C MET A 91 2.13 8.23 -12.95
N GLN A 92 3.04 7.93 -12.01
CA GLN A 92 4.41 7.52 -12.33
C GLN A 92 4.48 6.18 -13.07
N MET A 93 3.48 5.32 -12.95
CA MET A 93 3.39 4.08 -13.75
C MET A 93 2.83 4.31 -15.15
N GLY A 94 2.43 5.54 -15.51
CA GLY A 94 1.78 5.83 -16.79
C GLY A 94 0.34 5.30 -16.89
N VAL A 95 -0.25 4.90 -15.77
CA VAL A 95 -1.61 4.35 -15.68
C VAL A 95 -2.58 5.52 -15.50
N GLY A 96 -3.38 5.81 -16.53
CA GLY A 96 -4.38 6.88 -16.48
C GLY A 96 -5.58 6.50 -15.61
N ILE A 97 -5.70 7.09 -14.42
CA ILE A 97 -6.73 6.76 -13.41
C ILE A 97 -8.16 6.90 -13.94
N ASP A 98 -8.38 7.87 -14.84
CA ASP A 98 -9.70 8.22 -15.37
C ASP A 98 -10.05 7.50 -16.69
N GLN A 99 -9.11 6.78 -17.29
CA GLN A 99 -9.37 6.05 -18.52
C GLN A 99 -9.92 4.66 -18.19
N PRO A 100 -10.87 4.12 -18.97
CA PRO A 100 -11.25 2.73 -18.86
C PRO A 100 -10.08 1.85 -19.32
N ILE A 101 -9.22 1.45 -18.38
CA ILE A 101 -8.01 0.68 -18.64
C ILE A 101 -8.39 -0.79 -18.85
N GLY A 102 -8.86 -1.12 -20.04
CA GLY A 102 -9.19 -2.50 -20.40
C GLY A 102 -10.40 -3.08 -19.66
N GLN A 103 -10.87 -4.23 -20.14
CA GLN A 103 -12.00 -4.93 -19.57
C GLN A 103 -11.54 -5.77 -18.37
N VAL A 104 -11.31 -5.14 -17.22
CA VAL A 104 -11.18 -5.90 -15.97
C VAL A 104 -12.58 -6.28 -15.51
N GLU A 105 -12.94 -7.54 -15.75
CA GLU A 105 -14.17 -8.16 -15.27
C GLU A 105 -13.93 -8.83 -13.93
N ILE A 106 -14.63 -8.36 -12.89
CA ILE A 106 -14.57 -8.96 -11.56
C ILE A 106 -15.96 -9.35 -11.12
N LYS A 107 -16.14 -10.66 -11.01
CA LYS A 107 -17.34 -11.29 -10.46
C LYS A 107 -16.98 -11.95 -9.15
N ALA A 108 -17.49 -11.41 -8.06
CA ALA A 108 -17.33 -11.97 -6.73
C ALA A 108 -18.71 -12.13 -6.08
N LYS A 109 -19.02 -13.33 -5.60
CA LYS A 109 -20.26 -13.63 -4.88
C LYS A 109 -19.90 -14.11 -3.48
N ASP A 110 -20.37 -13.39 -2.45
CA ASP A 110 -20.12 -13.71 -1.04
C ASP A 110 -18.63 -13.84 -0.66
N GLU A 111 -17.75 -13.08 -1.31
CA GLU A 111 -16.32 -13.05 -0.97
C GLU A 111 -16.01 -11.91 0.00
N LYS A 112 -14.98 -12.11 0.85
CA LYS A 112 -14.48 -11.04 1.74
C LYS A 112 -14.02 -9.84 0.92
N ALA A 113 -14.43 -8.65 1.34
CA ALA A 113 -14.12 -7.39 0.68
C ALA A 113 -12.60 -7.23 0.42
N GLY A 114 -11.76 -7.55 1.40
CA GLY A 114 -10.30 -7.49 1.24
C GLY A 114 -9.73 -8.46 0.21
N VAL A 115 -10.35 -9.63 0.01
CA VAL A 115 -9.93 -10.59 -1.03
C VAL A 115 -10.31 -10.08 -2.41
N VAL A 116 -11.54 -9.57 -2.56
CA VAL A 116 -12.02 -8.97 -3.82
C VAL A 116 -11.16 -7.76 -4.20
N LEU A 117 -10.91 -6.87 -3.25
CA LEU A 117 -10.07 -5.69 -3.46
C LEU A 117 -8.66 -6.08 -3.88
N ARG A 118 -8.04 -7.06 -3.22
CA ARG A 118 -6.70 -7.52 -3.59
C ARG A 118 -6.67 -8.12 -5.00
N LYS A 119 -7.64 -8.97 -5.35
CA LYS A 119 -7.75 -9.53 -6.71
C LYS A 119 -7.85 -8.42 -7.76
N PHE A 120 -8.64 -7.37 -7.47
CA PHE A 120 -8.78 -6.21 -8.34
C PHE A 120 -7.47 -5.43 -8.49
N LEU A 121 -6.86 -5.05 -7.37
CA LEU A 121 -5.64 -4.24 -7.39
C LEU A 121 -4.45 -4.97 -8.02
N ASN A 122 -4.35 -6.29 -7.84
CA ASN A 122 -3.31 -7.12 -8.45
C ASN A 122 -3.34 -7.06 -9.99
N SER A 123 -4.50 -6.85 -10.62
CA SER A 123 -4.59 -6.71 -12.09
C SER A 123 -3.91 -5.45 -12.62
N TYR A 124 -3.64 -4.47 -11.73
CA TYR A 124 -3.00 -3.19 -12.05
C TYR A 124 -1.62 -3.03 -11.38
N ASN A 125 -1.06 -4.08 -10.78
CA ASN A 125 0.15 -4.01 -9.95
C ASN A 125 0.03 -2.99 -8.79
N LEU A 126 -1.19 -2.83 -8.27
CA LEU A 126 -1.48 -1.99 -7.10
C LEU A 126 -1.65 -2.86 -5.86
N SER A 127 -1.45 -2.25 -4.70
CA SER A 127 -1.66 -2.87 -3.40
C SER A 127 -2.40 -1.92 -2.46
N SER A 128 -3.12 -2.49 -1.50
CA SER A 128 -3.82 -1.74 -0.45
C SER A 128 -3.10 -1.90 0.87
N VAL A 129 -2.81 -0.79 1.55
CA VAL A 129 -2.19 -0.78 2.88
C VAL A 129 -2.98 0.09 3.84
N ILE A 130 -3.03 -0.31 5.12
CA ILE A 130 -3.63 0.52 6.16
C ILE A 130 -2.64 1.63 6.50
N PHE A 131 -3.02 2.87 6.19
CA PHE A 131 -2.21 4.05 6.43
C PHE A 131 -2.99 5.02 7.30
N GLU A 132 -2.49 5.24 8.52
CA GLU A 132 -3.19 6.00 9.57
C GLU A 132 -4.56 5.37 9.86
N ASP A 133 -5.65 6.07 9.53
CA ASP A 133 -7.03 5.63 9.73
C ASP A 133 -7.76 5.33 8.41
N ALA A 134 -7.02 5.22 7.30
CA ALA A 134 -7.57 4.96 5.97
C ALA A 134 -6.86 3.83 5.23
N LEU A 135 -7.54 3.28 4.22
CA LEU A 135 -6.96 2.32 3.30
C LEU A 135 -6.32 3.06 2.13
N LEU A 136 -4.98 3.07 2.07
CA LEU A 136 -4.23 3.69 0.99
C LEU A 136 -4.01 2.68 -0.14
N ILE A 137 -4.39 3.06 -1.36
CA ILE A 137 -4.16 2.31 -2.59
C ILE A 137 -3.01 2.98 -3.33
N THR A 138 -1.94 2.23 -3.54
CA THR A 138 -0.70 2.71 -4.17
C THR A 138 0.02 1.54 -4.84
N THR A 139 1.20 1.76 -5.40
CA THR A 139 2.04 0.68 -5.94
C THR A 139 2.59 -0.18 -4.81
N GLU A 140 2.90 -1.45 -5.09
CA GLU A 140 3.37 -2.39 -4.05
C GLU A 140 4.61 -1.87 -3.31
N ASP A 141 5.60 -1.36 -4.04
CA ASP A 141 6.85 -0.83 -3.46
C ASP A 141 6.58 0.36 -2.54
N THR A 142 5.72 1.29 -2.98
CA THR A 142 5.36 2.49 -2.22
C THR A 142 4.54 2.13 -0.99
N ALA A 143 3.67 1.13 -1.09
CA ALA A 143 2.83 0.67 0.02
C ALA A 143 3.70 0.20 1.19
N VAL A 144 4.67 -0.69 0.92
CA VAL A 144 5.58 -1.23 1.94
C VAL A 144 6.46 -0.11 2.52
N PHE A 145 7.00 0.75 1.66
CA PHE A 145 7.84 1.87 2.11
C PHE A 145 7.09 2.84 3.02
N ARG A 146 5.87 3.25 2.64
CA ARG A 146 5.04 4.15 3.46
C ARG A 146 4.66 3.49 4.78
N GLN A 147 4.32 2.21 4.78
CA GLN A 147 3.95 1.49 5.99
C GLN A 147 5.07 1.49 7.04
N PHE A 148 6.31 1.19 6.65
CA PHE A 148 7.44 1.15 7.57
C PHE A 148 7.96 2.53 8.00
N ARG A 149 7.64 3.59 7.26
CA ARG A 149 7.98 4.98 7.60
C ARG A 149 6.92 5.70 8.43
N GLN A 150 5.82 5.04 8.77
CA GLN A 150 4.82 5.61 9.67
C GLN A 150 5.46 6.00 11.01
N ARG A 151 5.14 7.21 11.44
CA ARG A 151 5.62 7.75 12.71
C ARG A 151 4.83 7.15 13.86
N VAL A 152 5.56 6.69 14.87
CA VAL A 152 5.01 6.10 16.09
C VAL A 152 5.72 6.65 17.31
N SER A 153 4.94 6.87 18.36
CA SER A 153 5.45 7.13 19.70
C SER A 153 5.15 5.92 20.57
N VAL A 154 6.20 5.33 21.13
CA VAL A 154 6.14 4.11 21.94
C VAL A 154 6.65 4.49 23.32
N ASN A 155 5.82 4.28 24.34
CA ASN A 155 6.20 4.42 25.73
C ASN A 155 5.79 3.14 26.45
N VAL A 156 6.77 2.29 26.70
CA VAL A 156 6.61 0.95 27.27
C VAL A 156 7.62 0.84 28.39
N ASP A 157 7.16 0.38 29.56
CA ASP A 157 8.01 0.13 30.71
C ASP A 157 7.75 -1.28 31.25
N ASP A 158 8.80 -2.10 31.31
CA ASP A 158 8.82 -3.46 31.84
C ASP A 158 7.73 -4.39 31.26
N ALA A 159 7.42 -4.24 29.96
CA ALA A 159 6.38 -5.04 29.31
C ALA A 159 6.97 -6.25 28.57
N PRO A 160 6.25 -7.39 28.47
CA PRO A 160 6.72 -8.56 27.73
C PRO A 160 6.96 -8.26 26.25
N PHE A 161 8.18 -8.53 25.76
CA PHE A 161 8.61 -8.25 24.39
C PHE A 161 7.61 -8.73 23.32
N ASN A 162 7.21 -10.00 23.37
CA ASN A 162 6.27 -10.58 22.40
C ASN A 162 4.94 -9.81 22.33
N LYS A 163 4.38 -9.45 23.49
CA LYS A 163 3.11 -8.71 23.55
C LYS A 163 3.29 -7.32 22.96
N THR A 164 4.33 -6.60 23.36
CA THR A 164 4.64 -5.26 22.85
C THR A 164 4.81 -5.25 21.33
N MET A 165 5.54 -6.21 20.77
CA MET A 165 5.75 -6.32 19.33
C MET A 165 4.46 -6.67 18.57
N GLN A 166 3.64 -7.58 19.10
CA GLN A 166 2.35 -7.93 18.52
C GLN A 166 1.35 -6.78 18.58
N ASP A 167 1.30 -6.06 19.69
CA ASP A 167 0.43 -4.89 19.88
C ASP A 167 0.82 -3.78 18.91
N LEU A 168 2.11 -3.48 18.76
CA LEU A 168 2.61 -2.48 17.82
C LEU A 168 2.36 -2.89 16.35
N ALA A 169 2.62 -4.15 16.01
CA ALA A 169 2.35 -4.68 14.67
C ALA A 169 0.84 -4.64 14.36
N ARG A 170 -0.01 -5.04 15.30
CA ARG A 170 -1.46 -4.98 15.18
C ARG A 170 -1.95 -3.54 15.05
N ALA A 171 -1.41 -2.62 15.84
CA ALA A 171 -1.78 -1.20 15.83
C ALA A 171 -1.33 -0.45 14.57
N ARG A 172 -0.49 -1.02 13.70
CA ARG A 172 -0.08 -0.40 12.42
C ARG A 172 -0.24 -1.31 11.20
N GLY A 173 -0.87 -2.47 11.39
CA GLY A 173 -1.14 -3.42 10.32
C GLY A 173 0.12 -4.06 9.71
N ILE A 174 1.24 -4.13 10.44
CA ILE A 174 2.49 -4.70 9.95
C ILE A 174 2.46 -6.22 10.07
N ASN A 175 2.94 -6.90 9.04
CA ASN A 175 3.20 -8.33 9.10
C ASN A 175 4.49 -8.59 9.87
N LEU A 176 4.37 -9.10 11.08
CA LEU A 176 5.49 -9.41 11.97
C LEU A 176 5.60 -10.93 12.14
N VAL A 177 6.82 -11.46 11.97
CA VAL A 177 7.11 -12.88 12.22
C VAL A 177 8.28 -12.99 13.18
N ILE A 178 8.05 -13.67 14.30
CA ILE A 178 9.08 -13.98 15.30
C ILE A 178 9.60 -15.39 15.00
N ASP A 179 10.92 -15.55 14.90
CA ASP A 179 11.55 -16.83 14.64
C ASP A 179 11.22 -17.83 15.77
N ARG A 180 10.70 -19.00 15.38
CA ARG A 180 10.29 -20.06 16.32
C ARG A 180 11.46 -20.69 17.07
N SER A 181 12.69 -20.51 16.56
CA SER A 181 13.91 -21.04 17.17
C SER A 181 14.47 -20.19 18.31
N LEU A 182 13.84 -19.06 18.63
CA LEU A 182 14.28 -18.17 19.70
C LEU A 182 13.97 -18.73 21.09
N ASP A 183 14.87 -18.45 22.03
CA ASP A 183 14.70 -18.79 23.44
C ASP A 183 13.43 -18.12 23.99
N LYS A 184 12.53 -18.93 24.59
CA LYS A 184 11.26 -18.43 25.15
C LYS A 184 11.47 -17.34 26.21
N GLU A 185 12.60 -17.38 26.90
CA GLU A 185 12.99 -16.37 27.88
C GLU A 185 13.22 -15.00 27.25
N LYS A 186 13.94 -14.94 26.11
CA LYS A 186 14.16 -13.67 25.38
C LYS A 186 12.87 -13.13 24.78
N VAL A 187 12.01 -14.02 24.28
CA VAL A 187 10.73 -13.64 23.66
C VAL A 187 9.73 -13.08 24.67
N ASN A 188 9.74 -13.58 25.90
CA ASN A 188 8.84 -13.11 26.97
C ASN A 188 9.52 -12.15 27.96
N GLY A 189 10.81 -11.86 27.76
CA GLY A 189 11.57 -10.96 28.60
C GLY A 189 11.01 -9.54 28.58
N PRO A 190 11.18 -8.79 29.68
CA PRO A 190 10.72 -7.41 29.75
C PRO A 190 11.55 -6.50 28.84
N VAL A 191 10.89 -5.51 28.24
CA VAL A 191 11.51 -4.44 27.48
C VAL A 191 10.93 -3.09 27.89
N SER A 192 11.79 -2.07 27.96
CA SER A 192 11.40 -0.70 28.27
C SER A 192 11.90 0.24 27.18
N LEU A 193 11.00 0.82 26.39
CA LEU A 193 11.35 1.75 25.32
C LEU A 193 10.46 2.99 25.38
N GLN A 194 11.09 4.15 25.48
CA GLN A 194 10.45 5.45 25.33
C GLN A 194 11.04 6.17 24.13
N VAL A 195 10.24 6.31 23.08
CA VAL A 195 10.61 7.04 21.87
C VAL A 195 9.42 7.81 21.32
N GLU A 196 9.68 8.97 20.76
CA GLU A 196 8.67 9.87 20.18
C GLU A 196 8.97 10.11 18.70
N ASP A 197 7.93 10.12 17.88
CA ASP A 197 8.01 10.47 16.45
C ASP A 197 9.06 9.66 15.66
N THR A 198 9.20 8.36 15.93
CA THR A 198 10.15 7.50 15.20
C THR A 198 9.45 6.70 14.11
N GLY A 199 10.16 6.32 13.05
CA GLY A 199 9.63 5.34 12.10
C GLY A 199 9.39 4.00 12.78
N ILE A 200 8.27 3.34 12.49
CA ILE A 200 7.93 2.05 13.11
C ILE A 200 9.00 0.98 12.89
N GLU A 201 9.67 0.97 11.75
CA GLU A 201 10.82 0.09 11.52
C GLU A 201 11.94 0.32 12.53
N THR A 202 12.26 1.58 12.83
CA THR A 202 13.26 1.95 13.84
C THR A 202 12.81 1.53 15.23
N ALA A 203 11.56 1.78 15.62
CA ALA A 203 11.03 1.36 16.91
C ALA A 203 11.10 -0.17 17.10
N LEU A 204 10.70 -0.95 16.08
CA LEU A 204 10.76 -2.42 16.11
C LEU A 204 12.20 -2.93 16.22
N ARG A 205 13.16 -2.29 15.52
CA ARG A 205 14.59 -2.63 15.63
C ARG A 205 15.14 -2.34 17.02
N LEU A 206 14.77 -1.20 17.62
CA LEU A 206 15.19 -0.84 18.98
C LEU A 206 14.62 -1.78 20.04
N LEU A 207 13.34 -2.14 19.95
CA LEU A 207 12.72 -3.14 20.84
C LEU A 207 13.41 -4.51 20.71
N ALA A 208 13.72 -4.94 19.50
CA ALA A 208 14.44 -6.20 19.28
C ALA A 208 15.85 -6.15 19.88
N GLU A 209 16.56 -5.02 19.77
CA GLU A 209 17.89 -4.83 20.34
C GLU A 209 17.90 -5.00 21.86
N GLN A 210 16.90 -4.46 22.56
CA GLN A 210 16.78 -4.58 24.02
C GLN A 210 16.62 -6.03 24.48
N ALA A 211 15.98 -6.87 23.66
CA ALA A 211 15.84 -8.30 23.91
C ALA A 211 17.06 -9.13 23.43
N GLY A 212 18.13 -8.49 22.94
CA GLY A 212 19.30 -9.16 22.35
C GLY A 212 19.01 -9.87 21.02
N LEU A 213 17.97 -9.42 20.31
CA LEU A 213 17.52 -9.93 19.02
C LEU A 213 17.79 -8.90 17.92
N LYS A 214 17.59 -9.29 16.66
CA LYS A 214 17.66 -8.37 15.51
C LYS A 214 16.38 -8.48 14.69
N ALA A 215 15.89 -7.33 14.24
CA ALA A 215 14.83 -7.24 13.25
C ALA A 215 15.42 -7.05 11.85
N VAL A 216 14.92 -7.81 10.88
CA VAL A 216 15.31 -7.77 9.46
C VAL A 216 14.03 -7.66 8.62
N ARG A 217 14.03 -6.77 7.65
CA ARG A 217 12.91 -6.60 6.72
C ARG A 217 13.08 -7.58 5.58
N MET A 218 12.09 -8.43 5.35
CA MET A 218 12.01 -9.36 4.22
C MET A 218 10.77 -9.01 3.38
N GLY A 219 10.95 -8.15 2.38
CA GLY A 219 9.85 -7.59 1.59
C GLY A 219 8.86 -6.79 2.47
N ASN A 220 7.63 -7.30 2.60
CA ASN A 220 6.54 -6.73 3.42
C ASN A 220 6.47 -7.30 4.86
N VAL A 221 7.39 -8.19 5.23
CA VAL A 221 7.38 -8.83 6.54
C VAL A 221 8.58 -8.34 7.35
N MET A 222 8.35 -8.02 8.63
CA MET A 222 9.42 -7.81 9.59
C MET A 222 9.72 -9.13 10.30
N PHE A 223 10.91 -9.67 10.08
CA PHE A 223 11.37 -10.93 10.67
C PHE A 223 12.29 -10.66 11.86
N ILE A 224 11.94 -11.19 13.04
CA ILE A 224 12.75 -11.05 14.25
C ILE A 224 13.49 -12.36 14.51
N THR A 225 14.81 -12.29 14.59
CA THR A 225 15.67 -13.47 14.77
C THR A 225 16.97 -13.14 15.52
N THR A 226 17.86 -14.11 15.64
CA THR A 226 19.18 -13.95 16.26
C THR A 226 20.10 -13.11 15.38
N ALA A 227 21.13 -12.49 15.98
CA ALA A 227 22.08 -11.67 15.24
C ALA A 227 22.82 -12.44 14.13
N ALA A 228 23.15 -13.71 14.36
CA ALA A 228 23.83 -14.55 13.37
C ALA A 228 22.93 -14.78 12.13
N LYS A 229 21.68 -15.21 12.34
CA LYS A 229 20.73 -15.45 11.25
C LYS A 229 20.33 -14.17 10.52
N ALA A 230 20.18 -13.07 11.27
CA ALA A 230 19.93 -11.76 10.69
C ALA A 230 21.05 -11.29 9.75
N LYS A 231 22.32 -11.62 10.08
CA LYS A 231 23.47 -11.32 9.23
C LYS A 231 23.40 -12.12 7.92
N THR A 232 23.15 -13.42 8.01
CA THR A 232 23.01 -14.29 6.82
C THR A 232 21.88 -13.80 5.89
N ILE A 233 20.71 -13.48 6.43
CA ILE A 233 19.58 -12.97 5.62
C ILE A 233 19.96 -11.67 4.88
N ARG A 234 20.67 -10.75 5.55
CA ARG A 234 21.08 -9.48 4.92
C ARG A 234 22.12 -9.69 3.81
N GLU A 235 23.06 -10.61 4.00
CA GLU A 235 24.03 -10.98 2.98
C GLU A 235 23.34 -11.62 1.77
N GLU A 236 22.37 -12.51 1.99
CA GLU A 236 21.57 -13.12 0.93
C GLU A 236 20.73 -12.09 0.16
N GLU A 237 20.06 -11.17 0.86
CA GLU A 237 19.29 -10.09 0.21
C GLU A 237 20.20 -9.17 -0.60
N GLN A 238 21.37 -8.79 -0.05
CA GLN A 238 22.34 -7.96 -0.77
C GLN A 238 22.83 -8.64 -2.06
N HIS A 239 23.12 -9.94 -2.00
CA HIS A 239 23.50 -10.71 -3.18
C HIS A 239 22.40 -10.80 -4.24
N GLN A 240 21.12 -10.77 -3.85
CA GLN A 240 20.01 -10.75 -4.81
C GLN A 240 19.93 -9.42 -5.59
N PHE A 241 20.28 -8.30 -4.95
CA PHE A 241 20.32 -6.99 -5.63
C PHE A 241 21.57 -6.82 -6.50
N ASP A 242 22.70 -7.42 -6.12
CA ASP A 242 23.96 -7.30 -6.86
C ASP A 242 24.03 -8.18 -8.11
N ASN A 243 23.13 -9.15 -8.27
CA ASN A 243 23.12 -10.03 -9.44
C ASN A 243 22.65 -9.27 -10.70
N PRO A 244 23.55 -8.97 -11.67
CA PRO A 244 23.22 -8.15 -12.84
C PRO A 244 22.26 -8.84 -13.82
N PHE A 245 22.00 -10.14 -13.62
CA PHE A 245 21.05 -10.92 -14.41
C PHE A 245 19.73 -11.17 -13.67
N ASN A 246 19.49 -10.52 -12.53
CA ASN A 246 18.23 -10.69 -11.81
C ASN A 246 17.08 -10.04 -12.62
N PRO A 247 16.15 -10.84 -13.19
CA PRO A 247 15.06 -10.33 -14.02
C PRO A 247 14.04 -9.49 -13.23
N ASN A 248 14.09 -9.54 -11.89
CA ASN A 248 13.22 -8.78 -10.99
C ASN A 248 13.77 -7.40 -10.59
N VAL A 249 14.88 -6.93 -11.17
CA VAL A 249 15.31 -5.54 -11.01
C VAL A 249 14.77 -4.73 -12.20
N PRO A 250 13.59 -4.09 -12.07
CA PRO A 250 12.98 -3.39 -13.19
C PRO A 250 13.87 -2.24 -13.64
N GLY A 251 14.40 -2.37 -14.86
CA GLY A 251 14.71 -1.23 -15.72
C GLY A 251 15.73 -0.22 -15.19
N VAL A 252 16.61 -0.59 -14.25
CA VAL A 252 17.86 0.16 -14.10
C VAL A 252 18.64 -0.12 -15.37
N ILE A 253 18.40 0.71 -16.39
CA ILE A 253 19.22 0.85 -17.58
C ILE A 253 20.61 1.21 -17.06
N ARG A 254 21.37 0.17 -16.73
CA ARG A 254 22.79 0.18 -16.41
C ARG A 254 23.57 0.36 -17.71
N GLY A 255 23.13 1.34 -18.50
CA GLY A 255 23.51 1.59 -19.88
C GLY A 255 23.74 3.08 -20.09
N GLY A 256 24.86 3.54 -19.54
CA GLY A 256 25.61 4.69 -20.05
C GLY A 256 24.97 6.07 -19.89
N PHE A 257 25.31 6.78 -18.81
CA PHE A 257 25.67 8.20 -18.87
C PHE A 257 26.41 8.59 -17.58
N GLY A 258 27.62 9.13 -17.74
CA GLY A 258 28.51 9.81 -16.78
C GLY A 258 28.28 9.58 -15.28
N GLY A 259 29.21 9.01 -14.53
CA GLY A 259 30.47 9.71 -14.29
C GLY A 259 30.22 11.05 -13.58
N GLY A 260 30.13 11.04 -12.25
CA GLY A 260 30.35 12.23 -11.42
C GLY A 260 29.18 12.64 -10.54
N PHE A 261 29.18 12.19 -9.29
CA PHE A 261 28.80 13.03 -8.16
C PHE A 261 29.39 12.42 -6.88
N GLY A 262 30.35 13.12 -6.27
CA GLY A 262 30.84 12.81 -4.91
C GLY A 262 32.36 12.69 -4.72
N GLY A 263 33.16 12.84 -5.77
CA GLY A 263 34.61 12.99 -5.62
C GLY A 263 34.96 14.42 -5.23
N ILE A 264 35.52 14.57 -4.03
CA ILE A 264 36.42 15.63 -3.57
C ILE A 264 36.92 16.51 -4.71
N ALA A 265 36.71 17.83 -4.58
CA ALA A 265 37.19 18.86 -5.49
C ALA A 265 38.71 18.75 -5.70
N MET A 266 39.12 18.02 -6.74
CA MET A 266 40.46 18.15 -7.29
C MET A 266 40.45 19.39 -8.20
N PRO A 267 41.37 20.35 -8.02
CA PRO A 267 41.46 21.51 -8.89
C PRO A 267 41.75 21.04 -10.32
N THR A 268 40.83 21.35 -11.21
CA THR A 268 40.93 21.15 -12.66
C THR A 268 42.11 21.96 -13.20
N ARG A 269 43.24 21.27 -13.44
CA ARG A 269 44.27 21.77 -14.35
C ARG A 269 43.69 21.77 -15.76
N VAL A 270 43.38 22.96 -16.25
CA VAL A 270 43.12 23.23 -17.66
C VAL A 270 44.41 22.93 -18.43
N ALA A 271 44.43 21.84 -19.18
CA ALA A 271 45.45 21.58 -20.19
C ALA A 271 44.82 21.73 -21.58
N PRO A 272 45.33 22.63 -22.44
CA PRO A 272 44.91 22.69 -23.83
C PRO A 272 45.70 21.63 -24.60
N GLY A 273 45.03 20.54 -24.98
CA GLY A 273 45.63 19.48 -25.77
C GLY A 273 44.55 18.66 -26.44
N GLY A 274 44.45 18.78 -27.77
CA GLY A 274 43.46 18.08 -28.59
C GLY A 274 43.48 16.58 -28.35
N ILE A 275 42.32 16.03 -28.00
CA ILE A 275 42.14 14.60 -27.86
C ILE A 275 41.87 14.04 -29.27
N PRO A 276 42.67 13.09 -29.77
CA PRO A 276 42.41 12.46 -31.05
C PRO A 276 41.10 11.68 -30.99
N GLN A 277 40.29 11.87 -32.03
CA GLN A 277 39.02 11.18 -32.25
C GLN A 277 39.31 9.68 -32.46
N LEU A 278 39.06 8.87 -31.43
CA LEU A 278 39.13 7.41 -31.50
C LEU A 278 37.99 6.92 -32.40
N VAL A 279 38.35 6.50 -33.61
CA VAL A 279 37.47 5.74 -34.51
C VAL A 279 37.14 4.41 -33.81
N PRO A 280 35.85 4.10 -33.56
CA PRO A 280 35.49 2.82 -32.96
C PRO A 280 35.91 1.67 -33.89
N PRO A 281 36.45 0.58 -33.35
CA PRO A 281 36.83 -0.59 -34.14
C PRO A 281 35.58 -1.22 -34.78
N ASP A 282 35.69 -1.56 -36.06
CA ASP A 282 34.68 -2.31 -36.81
C ASP A 282 34.30 -3.58 -36.05
N LEU A 283 33.03 -3.65 -35.62
CA LEU A 283 32.47 -4.85 -35.04
C LEU A 283 32.32 -5.91 -36.15
N PRO A 284 32.75 -7.16 -35.92
CA PRO A 284 32.63 -8.22 -36.91
C PRO A 284 31.15 -8.48 -37.23
N VAL A 285 30.82 -8.39 -38.51
CA VAL A 285 29.51 -8.72 -39.06
C VAL A 285 29.19 -10.18 -38.74
N PRO A 286 28.06 -10.49 -38.08
CA PRO A 286 27.69 -11.86 -37.78
C PRO A 286 27.46 -12.65 -39.09
N PRO A 287 27.91 -13.92 -39.15
CA PRO A 287 27.75 -14.74 -40.33
C PRO A 287 26.25 -14.98 -40.66
N PRO A 288 25.91 -15.12 -41.96
CA PRO A 288 24.55 -15.38 -42.38
C PRO A 288 24.04 -16.69 -41.77
N GLN A 289 22.93 -16.61 -41.04
CA GLN A 289 22.24 -17.77 -40.49
C GLN A 289 21.72 -18.64 -41.64
N LYS A 290 22.31 -19.82 -41.81
CA LYS A 290 21.80 -20.88 -42.70
C LYS A 290 20.61 -21.56 -42.02
N GLY A 291 19.47 -21.55 -42.72
CA GLY A 291 18.43 -22.58 -42.60
C GLY A 291 17.40 -22.38 -41.50
N GLN A 292 16.39 -21.53 -41.76
CA GLN A 292 15.06 -21.79 -41.19
C GLN A 292 14.37 -22.87 -42.05
N PRO A 293 13.85 -23.95 -41.45
CA PRO A 293 13.03 -24.94 -42.15
C PRO A 293 11.70 -24.32 -42.61
N ASP A 294 11.33 -24.61 -43.86
CA ASP A 294 10.05 -24.25 -44.47
C ASP A 294 8.86 -24.70 -43.61
N VAL A 295 8.12 -23.73 -43.09
CA VAL A 295 6.82 -23.97 -42.45
C VAL A 295 5.78 -24.11 -43.57
N PRO A 296 5.02 -25.23 -43.62
CA PRO A 296 4.04 -25.45 -44.69
C PRO A 296 2.86 -24.46 -44.61
N PRO A 297 2.22 -24.15 -45.76
CA PRO A 297 1.18 -23.14 -45.85
C PRO A 297 -0.10 -23.57 -45.10
N VAL A 298 -0.50 -22.73 -44.14
CA VAL A 298 -1.79 -22.84 -43.45
C VAL A 298 -2.92 -22.57 -44.45
N LYS A 299 -3.80 -23.56 -44.62
CA LYS A 299 -4.99 -23.51 -45.47
C LYS A 299 -5.95 -22.41 -44.98
N LYS A 300 -6.27 -21.48 -45.90
CA LYS A 300 -7.40 -20.55 -45.78
C LYS A 300 -8.71 -21.33 -45.70
N GLY A 301 -9.37 -21.26 -44.55
CA GLY A 301 -10.71 -21.77 -44.32
C GLY A 301 -11.71 -20.62 -44.20
N ALA A 302 -12.61 -20.55 -45.18
CA ALA A 302 -14.00 -20.11 -45.16
C ALA A 302 -14.45 -18.94 -44.23
N SER A 303 -14.88 -17.89 -44.93
CA SER A 303 -15.83 -16.84 -44.58
C SER A 303 -17.09 -17.27 -43.83
N THR A 304 -17.58 -16.42 -42.93
CA THR A 304 -19.01 -16.29 -42.62
C THR A 304 -19.34 -14.83 -42.26
N PRO A 305 -20.54 -14.31 -42.62
CA PRO A 305 -20.82 -12.87 -42.68
C PRO A 305 -21.67 -12.36 -41.50
N GLY A 306 -21.60 -11.05 -41.26
CA GLY A 306 -22.66 -10.31 -40.57
C GLY A 306 -22.19 -9.49 -39.38
N SER A 307 -21.77 -8.24 -39.63
CA SER A 307 -21.88 -7.19 -38.62
C SER A 307 -22.74 -6.06 -39.18
N THR A 308 -23.92 -5.94 -38.60
CA THR A 308 -24.86 -4.85 -38.81
C THR A 308 -24.30 -3.58 -38.16
N SER A 309 -23.81 -2.69 -39.01
CA SER A 309 -23.51 -1.29 -38.69
C SER A 309 -24.77 -0.63 -38.13
N THR A 310 -24.79 -0.39 -36.81
CA THR A 310 -25.82 0.44 -36.17
C THR A 310 -25.22 1.82 -35.95
N SER A 311 -25.70 2.79 -36.71
CA SER A 311 -25.28 4.19 -36.66
C SER A 311 -25.50 4.81 -35.27
N PRO A 312 -24.60 5.67 -34.76
CA PRO A 312 -24.84 6.42 -33.54
C PRO A 312 -25.95 7.46 -33.78
N GLN A 313 -27.04 7.28 -33.05
CA GLN A 313 -28.16 8.21 -32.95
C GLN A 313 -27.66 9.54 -32.36
N GLN A 314 -27.77 10.62 -33.14
CA GLN A 314 -27.48 11.99 -32.70
C GLN A 314 -28.24 12.31 -31.42
N ARG A 315 -27.51 12.66 -30.36
CA ARG A 315 -28.11 13.23 -29.15
C ARG A 315 -28.63 14.64 -29.47
N PRO A 316 -29.86 14.99 -29.06
CA PRO A 316 -30.36 16.36 -29.17
C PRO A 316 -29.53 17.29 -28.28
N ALA A 317 -29.22 18.47 -28.81
CA ALA A 317 -28.53 19.53 -28.10
C ALA A 317 -29.34 19.98 -26.87
N VAL A 318 -28.77 19.81 -25.68
CA VAL A 318 -29.32 20.37 -24.45
C VAL A 318 -28.92 21.84 -24.40
N GLU A 319 -29.94 22.69 -24.52
CA GLU A 319 -29.86 24.15 -24.43
C GLU A 319 -29.37 24.56 -23.04
N ALA A 320 -28.29 25.34 -22.98
CA ALA A 320 -27.69 25.80 -21.73
C ALA A 320 -28.57 26.89 -21.07
N PRO A 321 -28.78 26.85 -19.75
CA PRO A 321 -29.53 27.88 -19.06
C PRO A 321 -28.80 29.24 -19.08
N PRO A 322 -29.54 30.35 -19.13
CA PRO A 322 -28.98 31.69 -19.22
C PRO A 322 -28.17 32.06 -17.97
N VAL A 323 -26.95 32.55 -18.20
CA VAL A 323 -26.06 33.09 -17.16
C VAL A 323 -26.67 34.40 -16.61
N PRO A 324 -26.89 34.54 -15.30
CA PRO A 324 -27.36 35.79 -14.72
C PRO A 324 -26.28 36.89 -14.88
N ARG A 325 -26.66 38.00 -15.53
CA ARG A 325 -25.86 39.21 -15.60
C ARG A 325 -25.71 39.79 -14.20
N ARG A 326 -24.47 40.00 -13.78
CA ARG A 326 -24.13 40.72 -12.57
C ARG A 326 -24.21 42.21 -12.91
N ASP A 327 -25.28 42.86 -12.45
CA ASP A 327 -25.39 44.32 -12.53
C ASP A 327 -24.32 44.95 -11.64
N GLN A 328 -23.65 45.97 -12.19
CA GLN A 328 -22.70 46.84 -11.51
C GLN A 328 -23.43 47.85 -10.63
#